data_AF-A0A661DM69-F1
#
_entry.id   AF-A0A661DM69-F1
#
_cell.length_a   1.000
_cell.length_b   1.000
_cell.length_c   1.000
_cell.angle_alpha   90.00
_cell.angle_beta   90.00
_cell.angle_gamma   90.00
#
_symmetry.space_group_name_H-M   'P 1'
#
loop_
_entity.id
_entity.type
_entity.pdbx_description
1 polymer ?
#
loop_
_entity_poly.entity_id
_entity_poly.type
_entity_poly.pdbx_seq_one_letter_code
_entity_poly.pdbx_strand_id
1 'polypeptide(L)'
;MAYKTPGVYVKEISLFPPSVAEVETAIPAFIGYTEKAEKKGEDLSNKPTRIKSLLDFHELFGGEFAITKVDVKVDQANNYAVTSVTPEKHFYLYESLRLFFNNGGGKCYIVSVGNYAKDPKSGSVDLGKGLTALAKYDEPTMILFPDAQLLSAPAHLYSLQQDALKQCARLQDRVGIFDLYETGSDAAAATGNFRDNIGINDLKYGAAYTPWIYSAIPKDVDFTIFSGSVKDSTDTLVNLEKISSDELNNRVLSVKNIQTDIGTIQAT
;
A
#
# COMPACT_ATOMS: atom_id res chain seq x y z
N MET A 1 -20.30 58.40 -17.42
CA MET A 1 -19.89 59.43 -18.40
C MET A 1 -20.75 59.26 -19.64
N ALA A 2 -21.46 60.31 -20.04
CA ALA A 2 -22.29 60.28 -21.24
C ALA A 2 -21.41 60.56 -22.47
N TYR A 3 -21.42 59.65 -23.46
CA TYR A 3 -20.70 59.81 -24.72
C TYR A 3 -21.39 60.88 -25.57
N LYS A 4 -20.67 61.94 -25.95
CA LYS A 4 -21.25 63.15 -26.59
C LYS A 4 -21.13 63.21 -28.11
N THR A 5 -20.54 62.21 -28.77
CA THR A 5 -20.49 62.17 -30.24
C THR A 5 -20.91 60.81 -30.79
N PRO A 6 -21.69 60.76 -31.88
CA PRO A 6 -22.05 59.50 -32.53
C PRO A 6 -20.79 58.78 -33.04
N GLY A 7 -20.55 57.57 -32.55
CA GLY A 7 -19.38 56.77 -32.89
C GLY A 7 -19.39 55.43 -32.16
N VAL A 8 -18.54 54.49 -32.60
CA VAL A 8 -18.35 53.20 -31.92
C VAL A 8 -17.30 53.40 -30.84
N TYR A 9 -17.67 53.11 -29.58
CA TYR A 9 -16.76 53.15 -28.44
C TYR A 9 -16.54 51.74 -27.91
N VAL A 10 -15.29 51.30 -27.85
CA VAL A 10 -14.90 50.08 -27.13
C VAL A 10 -14.55 50.50 -25.71
N LYS A 11 -15.22 49.90 -24.73
CA LYS A 11 -14.92 50.08 -23.32
C LYS A 11 -14.32 48.77 -22.79
N GLU A 12 -13.01 48.74 -22.63
CA GLU A 12 -12.37 47.65 -21.90
C GLU A 12 -12.65 47.80 -20.41
N ILE A 13 -13.43 46.87 -19.87
CA ILE A 13 -13.55 46.69 -18.44
C ILE A 13 -12.50 45.66 -18.08
N SER A 14 -11.41 46.07 -17.43
CA SER A 14 -10.41 45.15 -16.90
C SER A 14 -11.03 44.39 -15.72
N LEU A 15 -11.73 43.30 -16.02
CA LEU A 15 -12.06 42.28 -15.04
C LEU A 15 -10.79 41.45 -14.83
N PHE A 16 -10.06 41.75 -13.76
CA PHE A 16 -9.12 40.75 -13.26
C PHE A 16 -9.91 39.45 -13.06
N PRO A 17 -9.47 38.32 -13.63
CA PRO A 17 -10.09 37.05 -13.31
C PRO A 17 -10.12 36.90 -11.79
N PRO A 18 -11.22 36.41 -11.19
CA PRO A 18 -11.19 36.08 -9.78
C PRO A 18 -10.00 35.14 -9.55
N SER A 19 -9.14 35.49 -8.60
CA SER A 19 -8.09 34.58 -8.14
C SER A 19 -8.76 33.34 -7.58
N VAL A 20 -8.75 32.24 -8.35
CA VAL A 20 -9.23 30.94 -7.88
C VAL A 20 -8.21 30.47 -6.85
N ALA A 21 -8.58 30.42 -5.58
CA ALA A 21 -7.82 29.66 -4.61
C ALA A 21 -7.81 28.21 -5.09
N GLU A 22 -6.64 27.65 -5.32
CA GLU A 22 -6.48 26.26 -5.74
C GLU A 22 -6.93 25.36 -4.58
N VAL A 23 -8.21 24.98 -4.58
CA VAL A 23 -8.74 24.00 -3.64
C VAL A 23 -8.36 22.64 -4.22
N GLU A 24 -7.44 21.94 -3.57
CA GLU A 24 -7.11 20.56 -3.93
C GLU A 24 -8.41 19.73 -3.89
N THR A 25 -8.91 19.34 -5.06
CA THR A 25 -10.18 18.61 -5.20
C THR A 25 -10.02 17.10 -4.92
N ALA A 26 -8.78 16.64 -4.79
CA ALA A 26 -8.42 15.25 -4.68
C ALA A 26 -7.51 15.03 -3.46
N ILE A 27 -8.11 14.83 -2.29
CA ILE A 27 -7.41 14.53 -1.03
C ILE A 27 -7.66 13.06 -0.67
N PRO A 28 -6.74 12.14 -1.02
CA PRO A 28 -6.90 10.73 -0.71
C PRO A 28 -6.72 10.44 0.77
N ALA A 29 -7.47 9.48 1.27
CA ALA A 29 -7.26 8.81 2.54
C ALA A 29 -6.84 7.37 2.30
N PHE A 30 -5.61 7.05 2.69
CA PHE A 30 -5.05 5.71 2.66
C PHE A 30 -5.29 5.03 4.01
N ILE A 31 -6.01 3.91 3.98
CA ILE A 31 -6.34 3.11 5.16
C ILE A 31 -5.54 1.81 5.10
N GLY A 32 -4.73 1.53 6.13
CA GLY A 32 -3.87 0.35 6.15
C GLY A 32 -3.03 0.22 7.41
N TYR A 33 -2.07 -0.70 7.39
CA TYR A 33 -1.18 -1.02 8.49
C TYR A 33 0.15 -0.27 8.34
N THR A 34 0.66 0.24 9.45
CA THR A 34 1.90 1.03 9.50
C THR A 34 2.91 0.40 10.44
N GLU A 35 4.14 0.91 10.53
CA GLU A 35 5.11 0.41 11.52
C GLU A 35 4.68 0.81 12.94
N LYS A 36 4.33 2.08 13.09
CA LYS A 36 3.86 2.72 14.31
C LYS A 36 2.73 3.69 13.99
N ALA A 37 2.11 4.26 15.02
CA ALA A 37 1.13 5.33 14.84
C ALA A 37 1.21 6.25 16.07
N GLU A 38 2.17 7.16 16.08
CA GLU A 38 2.44 8.00 17.25
C GLU A 38 2.89 9.41 16.86
N LYS A 39 2.43 10.40 17.60
CA LYS A 39 2.92 11.78 17.53
C LYS A 39 3.31 12.27 18.92
N LYS A 40 4.61 12.37 19.20
CA LYS A 40 5.14 12.89 20.48
C LYS A 40 4.51 12.19 21.70
N GLY A 41 4.38 10.87 21.68
CA GLY A 41 3.74 10.07 22.73
C GLY A 41 2.22 9.92 22.62
N GLU A 42 1.54 10.61 21.69
CA GLU A 42 0.11 10.42 21.45
C GLU A 42 -0.14 9.32 20.41
N ASP A 43 -0.96 8.32 20.76
CA ASP A 43 -1.41 7.28 19.83
C ASP A 43 -2.30 7.85 18.71
N LEU A 44 -1.93 7.55 17.47
CA LEU A 44 -2.64 7.91 16.24
C LEU A 44 -3.45 6.76 15.62
N SER A 45 -3.51 5.60 16.28
CA SER A 45 -4.26 4.44 15.80
C SER A 45 -5.74 4.78 15.57
N ASN A 46 -6.24 4.48 14.37
CA ASN A 46 -7.58 4.82 13.90
C ASN A 46 -7.93 6.32 13.99
N LYS A 47 -6.92 7.21 13.99
CA LYS A 47 -7.12 8.67 13.90
C LYS A 47 -6.63 9.15 12.53
N PRO A 48 -7.55 9.50 11.61
CA PRO A 48 -7.20 10.09 10.33
C PRO A 48 -6.28 11.29 10.51
N THR A 49 -5.05 11.17 10.00
CA THR A 49 -4.00 12.18 10.19
C THR A 49 -3.54 12.67 8.83
N ARG A 50 -3.54 14.00 8.66
CA ARG A 50 -3.08 14.65 7.44
C ARG A 50 -1.55 14.67 7.39
N ILE A 51 -1.01 14.27 6.24
CA ILE A 51 0.41 14.37 5.90
C ILE A 51 0.58 15.12 4.57
N LYS A 52 1.76 15.66 4.33
CA LYS A 52 2.10 16.39 3.10
C LYS A 52 3.29 15.78 2.35
N SER A 53 4.01 14.86 2.99
CA SER A 53 5.20 14.23 2.43
C SER A 53 5.45 12.85 3.04
N LEU A 54 6.34 12.06 2.41
CA LEU A 54 6.85 10.83 3.02
C LEU A 54 7.64 11.10 4.31
N LEU A 55 8.27 12.27 4.47
CA LEU A 55 8.99 12.59 5.70
C LEU A 55 8.01 12.69 6.89
N ASP A 56 6.85 13.31 6.67
CA ASP A 56 5.78 13.36 7.68
C ASP A 56 5.28 11.94 8.00
N PHE A 57 5.18 11.08 6.97
CA PHE A 57 4.81 9.67 7.17
C PHE A 57 5.83 8.95 8.06
N HIS A 58 7.12 9.07 7.76
CA HIS A 58 8.19 8.46 8.55
C HIS A 58 8.18 8.91 10.02
N GLU A 59 7.98 10.21 10.25
CA GLU A 59 7.92 10.75 11.61
C GLU A 59 6.77 10.12 12.42
N LEU A 60 5.58 10.04 11.83
CA LEU A 60 4.33 9.67 12.52
C LEU A 60 4.01 8.18 12.49
N PHE A 61 4.30 7.52 11.37
CA PHE A 61 3.85 6.17 11.02
C PHE A 61 4.98 5.17 10.80
N GLY A 62 6.22 5.66 10.70
CA GLY A 62 7.41 4.84 10.48
C GLY A 62 7.66 4.50 9.01
N GLY A 63 8.47 3.48 8.77
CA GLY A 63 8.96 3.10 7.45
C GLY A 63 8.22 1.91 6.83
N GLU A 64 8.89 1.29 5.86
CA GLU A 64 8.42 0.05 5.25
C GLU A 64 8.50 -1.13 6.23
N PHE A 65 7.72 -2.18 5.96
CA PHE A 65 7.88 -3.44 6.66
C PHE A 65 9.21 -4.12 6.27
N ALA A 66 10.11 -4.27 7.25
CA ALA A 66 11.33 -5.05 7.08
C ALA A 66 10.98 -6.54 6.94
N ILE A 67 11.28 -7.12 5.79
CA ILE A 67 11.09 -8.56 5.55
C ILE A 67 12.12 -9.30 6.42
N THR A 68 11.63 -10.03 7.43
CA THR A 68 12.48 -10.81 8.35
C THR A 68 12.66 -12.25 7.90
N LYS A 69 11.73 -12.77 7.10
CA LYS A 69 11.72 -14.17 6.68
C LYS A 69 11.14 -14.32 5.28
N VAL A 70 11.82 -15.15 4.50
CA VAL A 70 11.38 -15.58 3.16
C VAL A 70 11.40 -17.10 3.09
N ASP A 71 10.51 -17.69 2.31
CA ASP A 71 10.58 -19.08 1.88
C ASP A 71 11.00 -19.10 0.42
N VAL A 72 12.13 -19.74 0.12
CA VAL A 72 12.65 -19.89 -1.24
C VAL A 72 12.53 -21.35 -1.66
N LYS A 73 11.91 -21.59 -2.82
CA LYS A 73 11.82 -22.92 -3.43
C LYS A 73 12.79 -23.03 -4.59
N VAL A 74 13.50 -24.16 -4.64
CA VAL A 74 14.42 -24.49 -5.73
C VAL A 74 14.12 -25.86 -6.33
N ASP A 75 14.34 -25.98 -7.64
CA ASP A 75 14.21 -27.24 -8.38
C ASP A 75 15.57 -27.91 -8.53
N GLN A 76 15.80 -29.00 -7.78
CA GLN A 76 17.06 -29.76 -7.83
C GLN A 76 17.30 -30.43 -9.19
N ALA A 77 16.24 -30.82 -9.90
CA ALA A 77 16.36 -31.45 -11.21
C ALA A 77 16.75 -30.43 -12.30
N ASN A 78 16.49 -29.15 -12.07
CA ASN A 78 16.85 -28.05 -12.94
C ASN A 78 17.95 -27.16 -12.35
N ASN A 79 19.05 -27.79 -11.90
CA ASN A 79 20.24 -27.09 -11.40
C ASN A 79 19.94 -26.07 -10.28
N TYR A 80 19.07 -26.43 -9.33
CA TYR A 80 18.63 -25.58 -8.23
C TYR A 80 18.01 -24.23 -8.68
N ALA A 81 17.38 -24.19 -9.87
CA ALA A 81 16.68 -23.00 -10.34
C ALA A 81 15.61 -22.56 -9.32
N VAL A 82 15.58 -21.25 -9.03
CA VAL A 82 14.60 -20.65 -8.11
C VAL A 82 13.22 -20.69 -8.76
N THR A 83 12.27 -21.38 -8.12
CA THR A 83 10.89 -21.52 -8.60
C THR A 83 9.95 -20.54 -7.92
N SER A 84 10.19 -20.20 -6.66
CA SER A 84 9.45 -19.13 -5.97
C SER A 84 10.26 -18.52 -4.83
N VAL A 85 9.95 -17.25 -4.54
CA VAL A 85 10.44 -16.51 -3.37
C VAL A 85 9.22 -15.85 -2.75
N THR A 86 8.86 -16.30 -1.55
CA THR A 86 7.65 -15.83 -0.87
C THR A 86 8.03 -15.24 0.48
N PRO A 87 7.84 -13.93 0.72
CA PRO A 87 8.02 -13.36 2.04
C PRO A 87 6.90 -13.83 2.98
N GLU A 88 7.21 -14.00 4.27
CA GLU A 88 6.22 -14.42 5.28
C GLU A 88 5.03 -13.45 5.36
N LYS A 89 5.36 -12.15 5.35
CA LYS A 89 4.41 -11.03 5.40
C LYS A 89 4.88 -9.92 4.47
N HIS A 90 3.92 -9.15 3.98
CA HIS A 90 4.15 -7.95 3.20
C HIS A 90 2.99 -6.98 3.44
N PHE A 91 3.26 -5.69 3.32
CA PHE A 91 2.28 -4.61 3.43
C PHE A 91 2.49 -3.63 2.27
N TYR A 92 1.40 -3.12 1.71
CA TYR A 92 1.39 -2.29 0.52
C TYR A 92 1.26 -0.79 0.85
N LEU A 93 0.68 -0.41 2.00
CA LEU A 93 0.41 1.00 2.32
C LEU A 93 1.62 1.93 2.13
N TYR A 94 2.78 1.59 2.70
CA TYR A 94 3.98 2.42 2.58
C TYR A 94 4.45 2.55 1.13
N GLU A 95 4.44 1.46 0.38
CA GLU A 95 4.88 1.46 -1.02
C GLU A 95 3.91 2.20 -1.94
N SER A 96 2.60 2.05 -1.70
CA SER A 96 1.57 2.81 -2.39
C SER A 96 1.72 4.32 -2.14
N LEU A 97 2.09 4.73 -0.91
CA LEU A 97 2.39 6.12 -0.61
C LEU A 97 3.66 6.59 -1.31
N ARG A 98 4.71 5.76 -1.32
CA ARG A 98 5.95 6.09 -2.04
C ARG A 98 5.68 6.31 -3.53
N LEU A 99 4.88 5.44 -4.15
CA LEU A 99 4.42 5.59 -5.53
C LEU A 99 3.55 6.84 -5.71
N PHE A 100 2.62 7.11 -4.79
CA PHE A 100 1.75 8.29 -4.84
C PHE A 100 2.58 9.59 -4.86
N PHE A 101 3.51 9.77 -3.91
CA PHE A 101 4.35 10.96 -3.87
C PHE A 101 5.33 11.03 -5.06
N ASN A 102 5.87 9.90 -5.52
CA ASN A 102 6.71 9.87 -6.73
C ASN A 102 5.96 10.27 -8.01
N ASN A 103 4.63 10.09 -8.05
CA ASN A 103 3.78 10.52 -9.15
C ASN A 103 3.20 11.94 -8.96
N GLY A 104 3.81 12.75 -8.08
CA GLY A 104 3.37 14.13 -7.82
C GLY A 104 2.20 14.24 -6.86
N GLY A 105 1.94 13.20 -6.06
CA GLY A 105 0.94 13.20 -4.99
C GLY A 105 1.17 14.35 -4.01
N GLY A 106 0.07 15.01 -3.65
CA GLY A 106 0.07 16.12 -2.70
C GLY A 106 -0.32 15.68 -1.29
N LYS A 107 -1.12 16.51 -0.62
CA LYS A 107 -1.57 16.24 0.74
C LYS A 107 -2.53 15.04 0.76
N CYS A 108 -2.38 14.17 1.75
CA CYS A 108 -3.25 13.01 1.92
C CYS A 108 -3.49 12.72 3.41
N TYR A 109 -4.46 11.87 3.67
CA TYR A 109 -4.76 11.33 4.98
C TYR A 109 -4.25 9.91 5.12
N ILE A 110 -3.71 9.59 6.29
CA ILE A 110 -3.35 8.24 6.69
C ILE A 110 -4.28 7.82 7.81
N VAL A 111 -4.83 6.63 7.70
CA VAL A 111 -5.56 5.96 8.79
C VAL A 111 -4.85 4.65 9.08
N SER A 112 -3.98 4.69 10.10
CA SER A 112 -3.33 3.47 10.60
C SER A 112 -4.33 2.63 11.37
N VAL A 113 -4.55 1.37 10.97
CA VAL A 113 -5.50 0.45 11.61
C VAL A 113 -4.80 -0.63 12.48
N GLY A 114 -3.48 -0.54 12.56
CA GLY A 114 -2.64 -1.46 13.34
C GLY A 114 -1.19 -1.40 12.88
N ASN A 115 -0.33 -2.09 13.64
CA ASN A 115 1.08 -2.20 13.31
C ASN A 115 1.42 -3.52 12.58
N TYR A 116 2.67 -3.64 12.12
CA TYR A 116 3.17 -4.82 11.41
C TYR A 116 3.22 -6.12 12.22
N ALA A 117 2.98 -6.07 13.54
CA ALA A 117 2.84 -7.28 14.34
C ALA A 117 1.55 -8.04 14.01
N LYS A 118 0.52 -7.34 13.51
CA LYS A 118 -0.74 -7.98 13.10
C LYS A 118 -0.58 -8.78 11.81
N ASP A 119 -1.43 -9.79 11.66
CA ASP A 119 -1.60 -10.49 10.39
C ASP A 119 -2.81 -9.90 9.64
N PRO A 120 -2.59 -9.17 8.53
CA PRO A 120 -3.68 -8.58 7.75
C PRO A 120 -4.58 -9.63 7.10
N LYS A 121 -4.17 -10.91 7.02
CA LYS A 121 -4.96 -12.01 6.47
C LYS A 121 -6.21 -12.35 7.29
N SER A 122 -6.25 -11.95 8.56
CA SER A 122 -7.24 -12.39 9.55
C SER A 122 -8.62 -11.73 9.42
N GLY A 123 -8.83 -10.82 8.45
CA GLY A 123 -10.15 -10.26 8.12
C GLY A 123 -10.19 -8.73 8.05
N SER A 124 -11.28 -8.16 7.53
CA SER A 124 -11.41 -6.73 7.21
C SER A 124 -11.80 -5.83 8.39
N VAL A 125 -11.91 -6.38 9.61
CA VAL A 125 -12.41 -5.66 10.80
C VAL A 125 -11.60 -4.40 11.09
N ASP A 126 -10.27 -4.49 11.04
CA ASP A 126 -9.41 -3.35 11.35
C ASP A 126 -9.50 -2.26 10.26
N LEU A 127 -9.49 -2.64 8.98
CA LEU A 127 -9.71 -1.71 7.86
C LEU A 127 -11.09 -1.03 7.94
N GLY A 128 -12.12 -1.77 8.37
CA GLY A 128 -13.47 -1.24 8.61
C GLY A 128 -13.54 -0.23 9.78
N LYS A 129 -12.74 -0.42 10.84
CA LYS A 129 -12.59 0.59 11.91
C LYS A 129 -11.96 1.88 11.36
N GLY A 130 -10.95 1.75 10.50
CA GLY A 130 -10.33 2.89 9.82
C GLY A 130 -11.34 3.66 8.95
N LEU A 131 -12.16 2.94 8.17
CA LEU A 131 -13.23 3.53 7.36
C LEU A 131 -14.26 4.29 8.24
N THR A 132 -14.67 3.67 9.35
CA THR A 132 -15.60 4.27 10.31
C THR A 132 -15.02 5.54 10.94
N ALA A 133 -13.72 5.54 11.28
CA ALA A 133 -13.05 6.72 11.81
C ALA A 133 -12.97 7.85 10.78
N LEU A 134 -12.67 7.51 9.52
CA LEU A 134 -12.58 8.46 8.41
C LEU A 134 -13.90 9.22 8.16
N ALA A 135 -15.05 8.60 8.43
CA ALA A 135 -16.37 9.19 8.24
C ALA A 135 -16.61 10.47 9.06
N LYS A 136 -15.78 10.75 10.06
CA LYS A 136 -15.86 11.93 10.95
C LYS A 136 -15.07 13.14 10.42
N TYR A 137 -14.39 12.99 9.29
CA TYR A 137 -13.52 14.00 8.70
C TYR A 137 -14.05 14.38 7.32
N ASP A 138 -14.23 15.68 7.09
CA ASP A 138 -14.87 16.22 5.87
C ASP A 138 -13.86 16.52 4.74
N GLU A 139 -12.56 16.66 5.06
CA GLU A 139 -11.53 17.00 4.06
C GLU A 139 -11.19 15.86 3.06
N PRO A 140 -11.19 14.57 3.44
CA PRO A 140 -10.90 13.47 2.50
C PRO A 140 -11.96 13.30 1.41
N THR A 141 -11.54 13.33 0.14
CA THR A 141 -12.41 13.17 -1.03
C THR A 141 -12.21 11.84 -1.78
N MET A 142 -11.21 11.03 -1.39
CA MET A 142 -11.02 9.68 -1.92
C MET A 142 -10.68 8.70 -0.80
N ILE A 143 -11.16 7.46 -0.91
CA ILE A 143 -10.87 6.37 0.04
C ILE A 143 -10.10 5.26 -0.67
N LEU A 144 -8.97 4.84 -0.10
CA LEU A 144 -8.12 3.77 -0.63
C LEU A 144 -7.78 2.76 0.47
N PHE A 145 -7.66 1.48 0.09
CA PHE A 145 -7.25 0.40 0.98
C PHE A 145 -6.10 -0.43 0.39
N PRO A 146 -4.87 0.09 0.31
CA PRO A 146 -3.75 -0.62 -0.31
C PRO A 146 -3.52 -2.04 0.26
N ASP A 147 -3.72 -2.19 1.57
CA ASP A 147 -3.50 -3.47 2.26
C ASP A 147 -4.68 -4.44 2.18
N ALA A 148 -5.81 -4.05 1.57
CA ALA A 148 -7.00 -4.90 1.58
C ALA A 148 -6.85 -6.17 0.71
N GLN A 149 -5.91 -6.21 -0.23
CA GLN A 149 -5.61 -7.46 -0.94
C GLN A 149 -5.03 -8.54 -0.03
N LEU A 150 -4.39 -8.14 1.07
CA LEU A 150 -3.79 -9.10 2.01
C LEU A 150 -4.84 -9.96 2.71
N LEU A 151 -6.13 -9.60 2.62
CA LEU A 151 -7.25 -10.36 3.16
C LEU A 151 -7.32 -11.73 2.50
N SER A 152 -7.30 -12.79 3.31
CA SER A 152 -7.26 -14.17 2.82
C SER A 152 -8.51 -14.61 2.04
N ALA A 153 -9.66 -14.03 2.36
CA ALA A 153 -10.93 -14.35 1.72
C ALA A 153 -11.42 -13.17 0.85
N PRO A 154 -11.68 -13.37 -0.46
CA PRO A 154 -12.19 -12.32 -1.35
C PRO A 154 -13.46 -11.65 -0.80
N ALA A 155 -14.33 -12.40 -0.14
CA ALA A 155 -15.56 -11.89 0.46
C ALA A 155 -15.32 -10.75 1.46
N HIS A 156 -14.21 -10.78 2.21
CA HIS A 156 -13.86 -9.71 3.14
C HIS A 156 -13.45 -8.43 2.42
N LEU A 157 -12.75 -8.53 1.28
CA LEU A 157 -12.43 -7.39 0.43
C LEU A 157 -13.71 -6.76 -0.14
N TYR A 158 -14.58 -7.57 -0.75
CA TYR A 158 -15.81 -7.07 -1.35
C TYR A 158 -16.75 -6.43 -0.32
N SER A 159 -16.87 -7.03 0.87
CA SER A 159 -17.67 -6.45 1.95
C SER A 159 -17.12 -5.08 2.40
N LEU A 160 -15.79 -4.95 2.53
CA LEU A 160 -15.16 -3.68 2.87
C LEU A 160 -15.40 -2.60 1.80
N GLN A 161 -15.29 -2.98 0.51
CA GLN A 161 -15.55 -2.07 -0.61
C GLN A 161 -17.02 -1.64 -0.69
N GLN A 162 -17.96 -2.56 -0.43
CA GLN A 162 -19.39 -2.26 -0.32
C GLN A 162 -19.67 -1.27 0.82
N ASP A 163 -19.04 -1.44 1.97
CA ASP A 163 -19.21 -0.51 3.09
C ASP A 163 -18.60 0.86 2.79
N ALA A 164 -17.49 0.90 2.07
CA ALA A 164 -16.91 2.15 1.56
C ALA A 164 -17.86 2.85 0.57
N LEU A 165 -18.48 2.11 -0.37
CA LEU A 165 -19.49 2.66 -1.29
C LEU A 165 -20.70 3.24 -0.55
N LYS A 166 -21.25 2.53 0.44
CA LYS A 166 -22.35 3.02 1.28
C LYS A 166 -21.97 4.31 2.01
N GLN A 167 -20.75 4.38 2.54
CA GLN A 167 -20.25 5.59 3.21
C GLN A 167 -20.12 6.76 2.22
N CYS A 168 -19.55 6.51 1.04
CA CYS A 168 -19.44 7.51 -0.02
C CYS A 168 -20.81 8.02 -0.46
N ALA A 169 -21.80 7.14 -0.62
CA ALA A 169 -23.16 7.52 -0.98
C ALA A 169 -23.89 8.32 0.09
N ARG A 170 -23.61 8.02 1.37
CA ARG A 170 -24.19 8.74 2.51
C ARG A 170 -23.59 10.13 2.70
N LEU A 171 -22.26 10.26 2.54
CA LEU A 171 -21.55 11.53 2.78
C LEU A 171 -21.48 12.43 1.52
N GLN A 172 -21.53 11.82 0.32
CA GLN A 172 -21.58 12.49 -0.98
C GLN A 172 -20.40 13.43 -1.32
N ASP A 173 -19.34 13.37 -0.53
CA ASP A 173 -18.14 14.22 -0.62
C ASP A 173 -16.88 13.42 -1.00
N ARG A 174 -16.99 12.10 -1.15
CA ARG A 174 -15.88 11.20 -1.41
C ARG A 174 -16.24 10.05 -2.33
N VAL A 175 -15.21 9.47 -2.96
CA VAL A 175 -15.32 8.27 -3.80
C VAL A 175 -14.34 7.19 -3.36
N GLY A 176 -14.69 5.92 -3.55
CA GLY A 176 -13.80 4.79 -3.31
C GLY A 176 -12.94 4.46 -4.53
N ILE A 177 -11.64 4.26 -4.31
CA ILE A 177 -10.72 3.71 -5.32
C ILE A 177 -10.34 2.31 -4.87
N PHE A 178 -10.69 1.32 -5.66
CA PHE A 178 -10.67 -0.08 -5.28
C PHE A 178 -9.77 -0.93 -6.19
N ASP A 179 -9.23 -1.99 -5.60
CA ASP A 179 -8.49 -3.03 -6.32
C ASP A 179 -9.37 -4.27 -6.51
N LEU A 180 -9.05 -5.06 -7.54
CA LEU A 180 -9.67 -6.36 -7.76
C LEU A 180 -8.89 -7.43 -6.99
N TYR A 181 -9.61 -8.47 -6.56
CA TYR A 181 -8.97 -9.64 -5.97
C TYR A 181 -8.30 -10.48 -7.05
N GLU A 182 -7.00 -10.28 -7.27
CA GLU A 182 -6.20 -11.02 -8.25
C GLU A 182 -5.46 -12.19 -7.57
N THR A 183 -5.74 -13.43 -8.00
CA THR A 183 -5.02 -14.65 -7.56
C THR A 183 -4.15 -15.27 -8.66
N GLY A 184 -4.00 -14.58 -9.79
CA GLY A 184 -3.27 -15.08 -10.96
C GLY A 184 -3.33 -14.08 -12.12
N SER A 185 -2.97 -14.54 -13.31
CA SER A 185 -2.82 -13.71 -14.52
C SER A 185 -4.10 -13.55 -15.35
N ASP A 186 -5.25 -14.07 -14.89
CA ASP A 186 -6.53 -13.95 -15.62
C ASP A 186 -7.35 -12.74 -15.14
N ALA A 187 -7.09 -11.60 -15.78
CA ALA A 187 -7.81 -10.35 -15.52
C ALA A 187 -9.31 -10.44 -15.84
N ALA A 188 -9.72 -11.31 -16.78
CA ALA A 188 -11.13 -11.47 -17.12
C ALA A 188 -11.89 -12.19 -15.99
N ALA A 189 -11.28 -13.25 -15.43
CA ALA A 189 -11.82 -13.94 -14.27
C ALA A 189 -11.90 -13.01 -13.05
N ALA A 190 -10.84 -12.25 -12.75
CA ALA A 190 -10.85 -11.27 -11.66
C ALA A 190 -11.96 -10.22 -11.84
N THR A 191 -12.14 -9.71 -13.07
CA THR A 191 -13.18 -8.74 -13.40
C THR A 191 -14.59 -9.32 -13.24
N GLY A 192 -14.82 -10.56 -13.69
CA GLY A 192 -16.08 -11.28 -13.50
C GLY A 192 -16.40 -11.46 -12.02
N ASN A 193 -15.45 -12.00 -11.26
CA ASN A 193 -15.58 -12.19 -9.81
C ASN A 193 -15.91 -10.87 -9.09
N PHE A 194 -15.23 -9.77 -9.43
CA PHE A 194 -15.53 -8.46 -8.84
C PHE A 194 -16.96 -8.01 -9.15
N ARG A 195 -17.38 -8.07 -10.42
CA ARG A 195 -18.73 -7.63 -10.85
C ARG A 195 -19.84 -8.45 -10.20
N ASP A 196 -19.64 -9.74 -10.01
CA ASP A 196 -20.62 -10.63 -9.39
C ASP A 196 -20.75 -10.38 -7.87
N ASN A 197 -19.70 -9.89 -7.22
CA ASN A 197 -19.65 -9.78 -5.75
C ASN A 197 -19.75 -8.34 -5.20
N ILE A 198 -19.38 -7.31 -5.96
CA ILE A 198 -19.44 -5.91 -5.49
C ILE A 198 -20.89 -5.43 -5.29
N GLY A 199 -21.85 -6.04 -6.01
CA GLY A 199 -23.27 -5.71 -5.95
C GLY A 199 -23.66 -4.58 -6.92
N ILE A 200 -24.86 -4.02 -6.73
CA ILE A 200 -25.46 -3.04 -7.66
C ILE A 200 -25.72 -1.66 -7.04
N ASN A 201 -25.48 -1.51 -5.73
CA ASN A 201 -25.80 -0.30 -4.99
C ASN A 201 -24.62 0.68 -5.04
N ASP A 202 -24.93 1.98 -5.10
CA ASP A 202 -23.96 3.07 -4.90
C ASP A 202 -22.75 3.09 -5.84
N LEU A 203 -22.78 2.32 -6.94
CA LEU A 203 -21.65 2.12 -7.85
C LEU A 203 -21.09 3.42 -8.45
N LYS A 204 -21.90 4.48 -8.54
CA LYS A 204 -21.44 5.80 -9.01
C LYS A 204 -20.42 6.48 -8.09
N TYR A 205 -20.23 5.96 -6.88
CA TYR A 205 -19.31 6.49 -5.88
C TYR A 205 -18.00 5.69 -5.77
N GLY A 206 -17.68 4.82 -6.73
CA GLY A 206 -16.41 4.11 -6.74
C GLY A 206 -15.87 3.84 -8.13
N ALA A 207 -14.57 3.59 -8.19
CA ALA A 207 -13.86 3.12 -9.37
C ALA A 207 -12.92 1.99 -8.95
N ALA A 208 -12.84 0.94 -9.78
CA ALA A 208 -11.98 -0.20 -9.54
C ALA A 208 -10.93 -0.34 -10.64
N TYR A 209 -9.68 -0.66 -10.28
CA TYR A 209 -8.54 -0.69 -11.19
C TYR A 209 -7.85 -2.07 -11.19
N THR A 210 -7.41 -2.48 -12.36
CA THR A 210 -6.66 -3.70 -12.70
C THR A 210 -5.96 -3.45 -14.06
N PRO A 211 -4.81 -4.07 -14.39
CA PRO A 211 -4.04 -5.02 -13.59
C PRO A 211 -3.17 -4.34 -12.52
N TRP A 212 -2.61 -5.15 -11.65
CA TRP A 212 -1.60 -4.73 -10.70
C TRP A 212 -0.32 -4.27 -11.38
N ILE A 213 0.28 -3.23 -10.82
CA ILE A 213 1.54 -2.66 -11.32
C ILE A 213 2.74 -3.29 -10.63
N TYR A 214 3.76 -3.64 -11.41
CA TYR A 214 5.07 -4.02 -10.90
C TYR A 214 5.94 -2.77 -10.85
N SER A 215 6.32 -2.35 -9.64
CA SER A 215 7.19 -1.19 -9.46
C SER A 215 8.67 -1.59 -9.58
N ALA A 216 9.47 -0.70 -10.18
CA ALA A 216 10.93 -0.83 -10.21
C ALA A 216 11.59 -0.23 -8.96
N ILE A 217 10.84 -0.11 -7.86
CA ILE A 217 11.34 0.46 -6.62
C ILE A 217 12.28 -0.57 -5.96
N PRO A 218 13.56 -0.23 -5.72
CA PRO A 218 14.46 -1.16 -5.04
C PRO A 218 14.04 -1.31 -3.58
N LYS A 219 14.16 -2.55 -3.08
CA LYS A 219 14.06 -2.90 -1.67
C LYS A 219 15.43 -3.25 -1.14
N ASP A 220 15.75 -2.74 0.03
CA ASP A 220 16.91 -3.17 0.77
C ASP A 220 16.55 -4.45 1.52
N VAL A 221 17.24 -5.54 1.19
CA VAL A 221 16.98 -6.85 1.74
C VAL A 221 18.27 -7.35 2.38
N ASP A 222 18.23 -7.66 3.67
CA ASP A 222 19.37 -8.28 4.33
C ASP A 222 19.53 -9.72 3.82
N PHE A 223 20.72 -10.05 3.30
CA PHE A 223 21.02 -11.40 2.81
C PHE A 223 20.89 -12.47 3.90
N THR A 224 20.95 -12.09 5.19
CA THR A 224 20.76 -13.01 6.31
C THR A 224 19.41 -13.73 6.28
N ILE A 225 18.38 -13.13 5.69
CA ILE A 225 17.02 -13.72 5.65
C ILE A 225 16.92 -14.97 4.77
N PHE A 226 17.88 -15.18 3.87
CA PHE A 226 17.93 -16.36 3.01
C PHE A 226 18.60 -17.55 3.71
N SER A 227 19.33 -17.31 4.80
CA SER A 227 19.99 -18.34 5.59
C SER A 227 18.95 -19.24 6.27
N GLY A 228 18.97 -20.54 5.95
CA GLY A 228 18.00 -21.49 6.49
C GLY A 228 16.59 -21.39 5.92
N SER A 229 16.42 -20.68 4.79
CA SER A 229 15.12 -20.42 4.15
C SER A 229 14.96 -21.07 2.78
N VAL A 230 16.03 -21.63 2.22
CA VAL A 230 16.03 -22.26 0.89
C VAL A 230 15.71 -23.74 1.02
N LYS A 231 14.61 -24.16 0.37
CA LYS A 231 14.08 -25.52 0.41
C LYS A 231 13.91 -26.08 -0.99
N ASP A 232 14.04 -27.39 -1.12
CA ASP A 232 13.68 -28.08 -2.36
C ASP A 232 12.15 -28.26 -2.51
N SER A 233 11.76 -28.92 -3.60
CA SER A 233 10.36 -29.25 -3.89
C SER A 233 9.71 -30.16 -2.84
N THR A 234 10.48 -30.82 -1.97
CA THR A 234 10.01 -31.68 -0.87
C THR A 234 9.98 -30.97 0.48
N ASP A 235 10.17 -29.65 0.50
CA ASP A 235 10.28 -28.84 1.74
C ASP A 235 11.54 -29.12 2.59
N THR A 236 12.52 -29.83 2.04
CA THR A 236 13.79 -30.10 2.73
C THR A 236 14.75 -28.94 2.55
N LEU A 237 15.38 -28.49 3.64
CA LEU A 237 16.38 -27.43 3.59
C LEU A 237 17.57 -27.84 2.73
N VAL A 238 17.93 -26.98 1.79
CA VAL A 238 19.09 -27.20 0.92
C VAL A 238 20.33 -26.60 1.56
N ASN A 239 21.39 -27.39 1.64
CA ASN A 239 22.69 -26.88 2.06
C ASN A 239 23.31 -26.03 0.94
N LEU A 240 23.15 -24.72 1.05
CA LEU A 240 23.66 -23.73 0.09
C LEU A 240 25.16 -23.85 -0.19
N GLU A 241 25.94 -24.32 0.79
CA GLU A 241 27.40 -24.49 0.65
C GLU A 241 27.78 -25.59 -0.33
N LYS A 242 26.83 -26.49 -0.64
CA LYS A 242 27.03 -27.63 -1.54
C LYS A 242 26.51 -27.37 -2.95
N ILE A 243 25.84 -26.24 -3.18
CA ILE A 243 25.18 -25.93 -4.47
C ILE A 243 26.16 -25.32 -5.47
N SER A 244 27.18 -24.56 -5.03
CA SER A 244 28.17 -23.95 -5.93
C SER A 244 29.60 -24.17 -5.46
N SER A 245 30.54 -24.35 -6.39
CA SER A 245 31.99 -24.46 -6.13
C SER A 245 32.74 -23.12 -6.18
N ASP A 246 32.03 -22.02 -6.42
CA ASP A 246 32.63 -20.78 -6.92
C ASP A 246 32.72 -19.70 -5.83
N GLU A 247 33.18 -18.50 -6.17
CA GLU A 247 33.35 -17.35 -5.25
C GLU A 247 32.07 -16.98 -4.48
N LEU A 248 30.90 -17.31 -5.04
CA LEU A 248 29.58 -17.21 -4.38
C LEU A 248 29.50 -18.05 -3.10
N ASN A 249 30.11 -19.23 -3.07
CA ASN A 249 30.13 -20.10 -1.89
C ASN A 249 30.89 -19.45 -0.72
N ASN A 250 32.01 -18.77 -1.00
CA ASN A 250 32.75 -18.03 0.01
C ASN A 250 31.91 -16.91 0.63
N ARG A 251 31.05 -16.25 -0.16
CA ARG A 251 30.12 -15.23 0.35
C ARG A 251 29.05 -15.85 1.25
N VAL A 252 28.45 -16.97 0.87
CA VAL A 252 27.48 -17.70 1.70
C VAL A 252 28.11 -18.12 3.05
N LEU A 253 29.32 -18.68 3.01
CA LEU A 253 30.08 -19.04 4.21
C LEU A 253 30.39 -17.84 5.09
N SER A 254 30.78 -16.70 4.49
CA SER A 254 31.07 -15.47 5.25
C SER A 254 29.83 -14.94 5.98
N VAL A 255 28.65 -14.95 5.35
CA VAL A 255 27.40 -14.51 5.96
C VAL A 255 27.03 -15.42 7.13
N LYS A 256 27.18 -16.73 6.97
CA LYS A 256 26.93 -17.71 8.04
C LYS A 256 27.84 -17.51 9.27
N ASN A 257 29.12 -17.24 9.02
CA ASN A 257 30.07 -16.96 10.09
C ASN A 257 29.71 -15.65 10.81
N ILE A 258 29.40 -14.59 10.07
CA ILE A 258 28.95 -13.30 10.63
C ILE A 258 27.69 -13.49 11.49
N GLN A 259 26.71 -14.28 11.03
CA GLN A 259 25.52 -14.58 11.83
C GLN A 259 25.84 -15.29 13.15
N THR A 260 26.78 -16.24 13.12
CA THR A 260 27.25 -16.98 14.30
C THR A 260 27.97 -16.05 15.29
N ASP A 261 28.82 -15.17 14.76
CA ASP A 261 29.57 -14.19 15.56
C ASP A 261 28.64 -13.15 16.20
N ILE A 262 27.66 -12.63 15.46
CA ILE A 262 26.63 -11.73 15.99
C ILE A 262 25.85 -12.40 17.13
N GLY A 263 25.42 -13.65 16.94
CA GLY A 263 24.71 -14.41 17.97
C GLY A 263 25.56 -14.61 19.23
N THR A 264 26.87 -14.78 19.07
CA THR A 264 27.81 -14.88 20.19
C THR A 264 27.96 -13.54 20.93
N ILE A 265 28.10 -12.43 20.19
CA ILE A 265 28.22 -11.09 20.77
C ILE A 265 26.95 -10.71 21.54
N GLN A 266 25.76 -10.99 21.01
CA GLN A 266 24.48 -10.68 21.66
C GLN A 266 24.23 -11.51 22.94
N ALA A 267 24.92 -12.64 23.10
CA ALA A 267 24.82 -13.49 24.28
C ALA A 267 25.75 -13.06 25.43
N THR A 268 26.64 -12.09 25.19
CA THR A 268 27.54 -11.47 26.18
C THR A 268 26.99 -10.15 26.70
#